data_AF-A0AAV7HAS0-F1
#
_entry.id   AF-A0AAV7HAS0-F1
#
_cell.length_a   1.000
_cell.length_b   1.000
_cell.length_c   1.000
_cell.angle_alpha   90.00
_cell.angle_beta   90.00
_cell.angle_gamma   90.00
#
_symmetry.space_group_name_H-M   'P 1'
#
loop_
_entity.id
_entity.type
_entity.pdbx_description
1 polymer ?
#
loop_
_entity_poly.entity_id
_entity_poly.type
_entity_poly.pdbx_seq_one_letter_code
_entity_poly.pdbx_strand_id
1 'polypeptide(L)'
;MEIGLKRGFRIALGDIIIMQLQLCLVFFIFLLVITSHYFGQTILHGGVKYRATGGGFVERHVKFAENYRMYFRSHFTKGLKLMMPQLIYAAANCLSDLWIATTNSTTFMLLTASMWFLVATSIFAPFLFNLSCFEWKKIVDDWDVWSKWIKSEAIAKILNC
;
A
#
# COMPACT_ATOMS: atom_id res chain seq x y z
N MET A 1 16.72 16.37 -11.77
CA MET A 1 17.65 17.54 -11.78
C MET A 1 18.19 17.82 -13.18
N GLU A 2 18.64 16.80 -13.90
CA GLU A 2 19.12 16.91 -15.29
C GLU A 2 18.10 17.50 -16.29
N ILE A 3 16.81 17.13 -16.16
CA ILE A 3 15.72 17.64 -17.01
C ILE A 3 15.51 19.16 -16.83
N GLY A 4 15.70 19.67 -15.61
CA GLY A 4 15.59 21.11 -15.32
C GLY A 4 16.71 21.93 -15.97
N LEU A 5 17.92 21.37 -16.04
CA LEU A 5 19.04 22.00 -16.75
C LEU A 5 18.89 21.92 -18.28
N LYS A 6 18.39 20.79 -18.81
CA LYS A 6 18.33 20.55 -20.27
C LYS A 6 17.12 21.15 -20.97
N ARG A 7 15.94 21.15 -20.32
CA ARG A 7 14.65 21.53 -20.92
C ARG A 7 13.99 22.73 -20.25
N GLY A 8 14.62 23.28 -19.20
CA GLY A 8 14.14 24.43 -18.46
C GLY A 8 13.20 24.07 -17.30
N PHE A 9 13.16 24.96 -16.30
CA PHE A 9 12.51 24.73 -15.02
C PHE A 9 10.98 24.54 -15.11
N ARG A 10 10.30 25.28 -16.01
CA ARG A 10 8.84 25.19 -16.19
C ARG A 10 8.40 23.81 -16.70
N ILE A 11 9.13 23.25 -17.66
CA ILE A 11 8.84 21.91 -18.19
C ILE A 11 9.09 20.85 -17.11
N ALA A 12 10.19 20.98 -16.37
CA ALA A 12 10.50 20.07 -15.27
C ALA A 12 9.42 20.08 -14.17
N LEU A 13 8.84 21.24 -13.83
CA LEU A 13 7.72 21.31 -12.89
C LEU A 13 6.45 20.62 -13.44
N GLY A 14 6.14 20.82 -14.73
CA GLY A 14 5.04 20.13 -15.39
C GLY A 14 5.19 18.62 -15.36
N ASP A 15 6.39 18.12 -15.68
CA ASP A 15 6.71 16.69 -15.64
C ASP A 15 6.56 16.11 -14.23
N ILE A 16 7.02 16.82 -13.19
CA ILE A 16 6.84 16.39 -11.80
C ILE A 16 5.34 16.24 -11.47
N ILE A 17 4.50 17.20 -11.85
CA ILE A 17 3.06 17.15 -11.60
C ILE A 17 2.43 15.95 -12.32
N ILE A 18 2.78 15.73 -13.59
CA ILE A 18 2.28 14.58 -14.38
C ILE A 18 2.71 13.26 -13.73
N MET A 19 3.95 13.14 -13.25
CA MET A 19 4.42 11.95 -12.54
C MET A 19 3.63 11.70 -11.25
N GLN A 20 3.24 12.75 -10.52
CA GLN A 20 2.38 12.60 -9.34
C GLN A 20 0.97 12.14 -9.71
N LEU A 21 0.39 12.67 -10.79
CA LEU A 21 -0.93 12.25 -11.29
C LEU A 21 -0.92 10.79 -11.78
N GLN A 22 0.21 10.29 -12.27
CA GLN A 22 0.45 8.89 -12.60
C GLN A 22 0.69 8.00 -11.36
N LEU A 23 0.52 8.55 -10.15
CA LEU A 23 0.66 7.84 -8.88
C LEU A 23 2.08 7.30 -8.63
N CYS A 24 3.10 7.99 -9.15
CA CYS A 24 4.50 7.58 -9.01
C CYS A 24 4.92 7.37 -7.55
N LEU A 25 4.49 8.24 -6.62
CA LEU A 25 4.81 8.07 -5.19
C LEU A 25 4.14 6.83 -4.58
N VAL A 26 2.89 6.55 -4.97
CA VAL A 26 2.15 5.37 -4.52
C VAL A 26 2.84 4.10 -5.02
N PHE A 27 3.26 4.11 -6.28
CA PHE A 27 4.01 3.00 -6.90
C PHE A 27 5.38 2.79 -6.23
N PHE A 28 6.09 3.87 -5.92
CA PHE A 28 7.38 3.80 -5.22
C PHE A 28 7.25 3.13 -3.85
N ILE A 29 6.27 3.55 -3.04
CA ILE A 29 6.03 2.96 -1.71
C ILE A 29 5.63 1.48 -1.86
N PHE A 30 4.76 1.16 -2.82
CA PHE A 30 4.37 -0.23 -3.10
C PHE A 30 5.59 -1.11 -3.40
N LEU A 31 6.46 -0.69 -4.31
CA LEU A 31 7.70 -1.40 -4.63
C LEU A 31 8.65 -1.51 -3.43
N LEU A 32 8.77 -0.45 -2.63
CA LEU A 32 9.59 -0.45 -1.42
C LEU A 32 9.09 -1.48 -0.42
N VAL A 33 7.77 -1.56 -0.20
CA VAL A 33 7.15 -2.50 0.74
C VAL A 33 7.34 -3.95 0.28
N ILE A 34 7.14 -4.24 -1.00
CA ILE A 34 7.42 -5.56 -1.62
C ILE A 34 8.88 -5.93 -1.38
N THR A 35 9.79 -5.08 -1.87
CA THR A 35 11.24 -5.36 -1.86
C THR A 35 11.71 -5.58 -0.42
N SER A 36 11.35 -4.68 0.51
CA SER A 36 11.70 -4.80 1.93
C SER A 36 11.15 -6.09 2.55
N HIS A 37 9.91 -6.48 2.23
CA HIS A 37 9.30 -7.69 2.78
C HIS A 37 10.03 -8.97 2.34
N TYR A 38 10.32 -9.09 1.05
CA TYR A 38 10.97 -10.28 0.52
C TYR A 38 12.46 -10.30 0.84
N PHE A 39 13.13 -9.15 0.81
CA PHE A 39 14.52 -9.01 1.24
C PHE A 39 14.69 -9.46 2.70
N GLY A 40 13.81 -9.00 3.60
CA GLY A 40 13.84 -9.43 5.00
C GLY A 40 13.58 -10.92 5.18
N GLN A 41 12.66 -11.51 4.41
CA GLN A 41 12.44 -12.97 4.45
C GLN A 41 13.65 -13.76 3.95
N THR A 42 14.31 -13.30 2.89
CA THR A 42 15.51 -13.95 2.37
C THR A 42 16.63 -13.91 3.39
N ILE A 43 16.84 -12.79 4.08
CA ILE A 43 17.86 -12.68 5.13
C ILE A 43 17.53 -13.58 6.33
N LEU A 44 16.29 -13.56 6.82
CA LEU A 44 15.92 -14.21 8.09
C LEU A 44 15.66 -15.71 7.96
N HIS A 45 15.12 -16.16 6.83
CA HIS A 45 14.67 -17.54 6.66
C HIS A 45 15.40 -18.29 5.53
N GLY A 46 16.32 -17.63 4.81
CA GLY A 46 17.21 -18.29 3.85
C GLY A 46 16.51 -18.95 2.64
N GLY A 47 15.30 -18.52 2.27
CA GLY A 47 14.52 -19.11 1.18
C GLY A 47 14.27 -18.15 0.02
N VAL A 48 15.03 -18.29 -1.08
CA VAL A 48 14.74 -17.59 -2.33
C VAL A 48 13.69 -18.39 -3.09
N LYS A 49 12.46 -17.88 -3.16
CA LYS A 49 11.41 -18.45 -4.03
C LYS A 49 11.40 -17.66 -5.33
N TYR A 50 12.06 -18.18 -6.37
CA TYR A 50 11.87 -17.66 -7.73
C TYR A 50 10.48 -18.05 -8.20
N ARG A 51 9.57 -17.08 -8.34
CA ARG A 51 8.29 -17.28 -9.02
C ARG A 51 8.52 -16.86 -10.47
N ALA A 52 8.53 -17.81 -11.40
CA ALA A 52 8.76 -17.51 -12.80
C ALA A 52 7.69 -16.54 -13.31
N THR A 53 8.12 -15.38 -13.81
CA THR A 53 7.30 -14.49 -14.64
C THR A 53 7.15 -15.20 -15.98
N GLY A 54 6.08 -15.98 -16.16
CA GLY A 54 5.83 -16.72 -17.40
C GLY A 54 5.95 -15.80 -18.61
N GLY A 55 6.72 -16.24 -19.62
CA GLY A 55 6.99 -15.51 -20.86
C GLY A 55 5.74 -15.36 -21.72
N GLY A 56 4.88 -14.44 -21.32
CA GLY A 56 3.62 -14.09 -21.96
C GLY A 56 2.91 -13.10 -21.05
N PHE A 57 3.08 -11.80 -21.32
CA PHE A 57 2.24 -10.74 -20.77
C PHE A 57 0.83 -10.90 -21.34
N VAL A 58 0.09 -11.90 -20.84
CA VAL A 58 -1.36 -11.88 -20.88
C VAL A 58 -1.75 -11.21 -19.57
N GLU A 59 -2.32 -10.02 -19.66
CA GLU A 59 -2.94 -9.31 -18.55
C GLU A 59 -4.09 -10.18 -18.02
N ARG A 60 -3.76 -11.12 -17.13
CA ARG A 60 -4.75 -11.98 -16.50
C ARG A 60 -5.38 -11.22 -15.35
N HIS A 61 -6.70 -11.12 -15.39
CA HIS A 61 -7.50 -10.64 -14.27
C HIS A 61 -7.22 -11.49 -13.02
N VAL A 62 -6.63 -10.87 -12.00
CA VAL A 62 -6.46 -11.49 -10.69
C VAL A 62 -7.65 -11.11 -9.83
N LYS A 63 -8.41 -12.11 -9.38
CA LYS A 63 -9.58 -11.91 -8.52
C LYS A 63 -9.19 -11.23 -7.22
N PHE A 64 -10.06 -10.39 -6.65
CA PHE A 64 -9.75 -9.71 -5.38
C PHE A 64 -9.33 -10.64 -4.24
N ALA A 65 -9.95 -11.82 -4.11
CA ALA A 65 -9.57 -12.79 -3.08
C ALA A 65 -8.17 -13.40 -3.27
N GLU A 66 -7.70 -13.52 -4.50
CA GLU A 66 -6.33 -13.97 -4.77
C GLU A 66 -5.34 -12.84 -4.52
N ASN A 67 -5.66 -11.63 -5.01
CA ASN A 67 -4.85 -10.44 -4.79
C ASN A 67 -4.66 -10.15 -3.29
N TYR A 68 -5.76 -10.21 -2.54
CA TYR A 68 -5.74 -10.04 -1.09
C TYR A 68 -4.85 -11.07 -0.41
N ARG A 69 -4.98 -12.37 -0.73
CA ARG A 69 -4.13 -13.43 -0.14
C ARG A 69 -2.65 -13.24 -0.45
N MET A 70 -2.32 -12.78 -1.65
CA MET A 70 -0.93 -12.55 -2.06
C MET A 70 -0.28 -11.38 -1.30
N TYR A 71 -1.00 -10.27 -1.13
CA TYR A 71 -0.47 -9.06 -0.51
C TYR A 71 -0.76 -8.93 0.99
N PHE A 72 -1.55 -9.84 1.59
CA PHE A 72 -1.96 -9.78 3.00
C PHE A 72 -0.79 -9.65 3.97
N ARG A 73 0.23 -10.53 3.84
CA ARG A 73 1.39 -10.55 4.75
C ARG A 73 2.39 -9.44 4.48
N SER A 74 2.52 -9.03 3.21
CA SER A 74 3.52 -8.05 2.79
C SER A 74 3.06 -6.60 3.00
N HIS A 75 1.78 -6.31 2.71
CA HIS A 75 1.20 -4.97 2.70
C HIS A 75 0.20 -4.78 3.84
N PHE A 76 -0.93 -5.50 3.81
CA PHE A 76 -2.03 -5.27 4.76
C PHE A 76 -1.59 -5.41 6.21
N THR A 77 -0.87 -6.48 6.54
CA THR A 77 -0.36 -6.70 7.91
C THR A 77 0.56 -5.57 8.36
N LYS A 78 1.44 -5.09 7.49
CA LYS A 78 2.36 -3.98 7.81
C LYS A 78 1.61 -2.65 7.92
N GLY A 79 0.68 -2.38 7.02
CA GLY A 79 -0.19 -1.20 7.03
C GLY A 79 -1.02 -1.12 8.30
N LEU A 80 -1.65 -2.23 8.72
CA LEU A 80 -2.42 -2.30 9.97
C LEU A 80 -1.52 -2.10 11.20
N LYS A 81 -0.34 -2.72 11.23
CA LYS A 81 0.64 -2.50 12.31
C LYS A 81 1.09 -1.03 12.41
N LEU A 82 1.21 -0.36 11.27
CA LEU A 82 1.48 1.08 11.18
C LEU A 82 0.22 1.94 11.31
N MET A 83 -0.98 1.40 11.46
CA MET A 83 -2.22 2.17 11.63
C MET A 83 -2.65 2.21 13.09
N MET A 84 -2.47 1.10 13.81
CA MET A 84 -2.92 0.96 15.19
C MET A 84 -2.31 2.00 16.15
N PRO A 85 -0.98 2.26 16.17
CA PRO A 85 -0.41 3.28 17.06
C PRO A 85 -0.95 4.69 16.79
N GLN A 86 -1.23 5.02 15.53
CA GLN A 86 -1.73 6.32 15.09
C GLN A 86 -3.18 6.52 15.52
N LEU A 87 -4.00 5.46 15.44
CA LEU A 87 -5.35 5.47 15.97
C LEU A 87 -5.36 5.63 17.50
N ILE A 88 -4.49 4.91 18.21
CA ILE A 88 -4.36 5.05 19.67
C ILE A 88 -3.95 6.47 20.03
N TYR A 89 -2.96 7.03 19.34
CA TYR A 89 -2.52 8.41 19.54
C TYR A 89 -3.63 9.42 19.26
N ALA A 90 -4.35 9.28 18.14
CA ALA A 90 -5.48 10.16 17.80
C ALA A 90 -6.64 10.05 18.81
N ALA A 91 -6.98 8.85 19.25
CA ALA A 91 -8.02 8.62 20.25
C ALA A 91 -7.64 9.18 21.63
N ALA A 92 -6.37 9.01 22.04
CA ALA A 92 -5.86 9.59 23.27
C ALA A 92 -5.97 11.13 23.25
N ASN A 93 -5.58 11.77 22.14
CA ASN A 93 -5.74 13.22 22.00
C ASN A 93 -7.19 13.68 22.03
N CYS A 94 -8.12 12.88 21.49
CA CYS A 94 -9.55 13.20 21.45
C CYS A 94 -10.23 13.05 22.83
N LEU A 95 -9.78 12.09 23.65
CA LEU A 95 -10.48 11.71 24.88
C LEU A 95 -10.03 12.50 26.11
N SER A 96 -8.81 13.01 26.14
CA SER A 96 -8.23 13.56 27.36
C SER A 96 -8.09 15.08 27.36
N ASP A 97 -8.23 15.78 26.22
CA ASP A 97 -7.73 17.17 26.02
C ASP A 97 -6.29 17.37 26.60
N LEU A 98 -5.58 16.27 26.84
CA LEU A 98 -4.37 16.19 27.64
C LEU A 98 -3.32 15.60 26.73
N TRP A 99 -2.73 16.47 25.90
CA TRP A 99 -1.32 16.75 26.09
C TRP A 99 -0.93 18.11 25.48
N ILE A 100 -0.68 19.03 26.41
CA ILE A 100 0.38 20.03 26.46
C ILE A 100 1.28 20.10 25.22
N ALA A 101 1.24 21.29 24.63
CA ALA A 101 2.24 21.93 23.78
C ALA A 101 3.67 21.37 23.86
N THR A 102 4.22 20.92 22.74
CA THR A 102 5.60 21.14 22.21
C THR A 102 5.85 20.12 21.10
N THR A 103 6.41 20.41 19.91
CA THR A 103 7.24 21.50 19.39
C THR A 103 7.05 21.51 17.85
N ASN A 104 6.88 22.68 17.23
CA ASN A 104 6.62 22.90 15.79
C ASN A 104 5.37 22.18 15.24
N SER A 105 4.21 22.84 15.32
CA SER A 105 2.92 22.33 14.82
C SER A 105 2.99 21.85 13.36
N THR A 106 3.80 22.51 12.53
CA THR A 106 3.98 22.19 11.11
C THR A 106 4.75 20.89 10.89
N THR A 107 5.88 20.69 11.57
CA THR A 107 6.69 19.47 11.45
C THR A 107 5.90 18.25 11.92
N PHE A 108 5.19 18.38 13.03
CA PHE A 108 4.34 17.32 13.55
C PHE A 108 3.21 16.96 12.57
N MET A 109 2.49 17.96 12.06
CA MET A 109 1.42 17.77 11.08
C MET A 109 1.93 17.09 9.79
N LEU A 110 3.09 17.51 9.27
CA LEU A 110 3.71 16.91 8.09
C LEU A 110 4.12 15.45 8.34
N LEU A 111 4.69 15.15 9.52
CA LEU A 111 5.07 13.79 9.88
C LEU A 111 3.84 12.89 9.97
N THR A 112 2.81 13.32 10.69
CA THR A 112 1.55 12.58 10.82
C THR A 112 0.90 12.36 9.45
N ALA A 113 0.83 13.39 8.60
CA ALA A 113 0.30 13.27 7.24
C ALA A 113 1.09 12.26 6.40
N SER A 114 2.43 12.30 6.45
CA SER A 114 3.28 11.36 5.72
C SER A 114 3.13 9.91 6.19
N MET A 115 2.93 9.69 7.51
CA MET A 115 2.67 8.37 8.07
C MET A 115 1.31 7.82 7.64
N TRP A 116 0.27 8.65 7.64
CA TRP A 116 -1.05 8.27 7.13
C TRP A 116 -1.02 7.97 5.64
N PHE A 117 -0.24 8.72 4.86
CA PHE A 117 -0.03 8.46 3.45
C PHE A 117 0.62 7.08 3.20
N LEU A 118 1.60 6.68 4.02
CA LEU A 118 2.20 5.34 3.97
C LEU A 118 1.19 4.24 4.30
N VAL A 119 0.34 4.44 5.31
CA VAL A 119 -0.71 3.49 5.71
C VAL A 119 -1.73 3.33 4.58
N ALA A 120 -2.27 4.44 4.08
CA ALA A 120 -3.24 4.44 2.99
C ALA A 120 -2.66 3.75 1.75
N THR A 121 -1.45 4.13 1.35
CA THR A 121 -0.77 3.51 0.21
C THR A 121 -0.58 2.02 0.42
N SER A 122 -0.18 1.58 1.61
CA SER A 122 0.02 0.15 1.89
C SER A 122 -1.26 -0.66 1.77
N ILE A 123 -2.42 -0.10 2.13
CA ILE A 123 -3.71 -0.80 2.05
C ILE A 123 -4.29 -0.76 0.63
N PHE A 124 -4.20 0.38 -0.06
CA PHE A 124 -4.87 0.60 -1.34
C PHE A 124 -4.02 0.21 -2.56
N ALA A 125 -2.69 0.31 -2.50
CA ALA A 125 -1.83 0.07 -3.66
C ALA A 125 -1.99 -1.32 -4.31
N PRO A 126 -2.12 -2.44 -3.56
CA PRO A 126 -2.34 -3.75 -4.18
C PRO A 126 -3.60 -3.80 -5.06
N PHE A 127 -4.65 -3.07 -4.72
CA PHE A 127 -5.88 -3.00 -5.51
C PHE A 127 -5.75 -2.03 -6.67
N LEU A 128 -5.14 -0.87 -6.43
CA LEU A 128 -5.02 0.19 -7.41
C LEU A 128 -4.14 -0.21 -8.62
N PHE A 129 -3.10 -1.02 -8.39
CA PHE A 129 -2.24 -1.54 -9.46
C PHE A 129 -2.73 -2.86 -10.08
N ASN A 130 -3.92 -3.34 -9.70
CA ASN A 130 -4.61 -4.40 -10.42
C ASN A 130 -5.44 -3.74 -11.53
N LEU A 131 -4.93 -3.72 -12.77
CA LEU A 131 -5.56 -3.03 -13.92
C LEU A 131 -7.02 -3.44 -14.18
N SER A 132 -7.40 -4.65 -13.78
CA SER A 132 -8.79 -5.12 -13.85
C SER A 132 -9.75 -4.48 -12.83
N CYS A 133 -9.23 -3.66 -11.91
CA CYS A 133 -10.00 -2.94 -10.89
C CYS A 133 -10.82 -1.77 -11.46
N PHE A 134 -10.72 -1.46 -12.76
CA PHE A 134 -11.47 -0.36 -13.39
C PHE A 134 -12.72 -0.80 -14.14
N GLU A 135 -12.97 -2.11 -14.26
CA GLU A 135 -14.20 -2.62 -14.87
C GLU A 135 -15.28 -2.85 -13.80
N TRP A 136 -16.25 -1.93 -13.71
CA TRP A 136 -17.28 -1.92 -12.67
C TRP A 136 -17.98 -3.28 -12.46
N LYS A 137 -18.36 -3.96 -13.56
CA LYS A 137 -19.04 -5.26 -13.47
C LYS A 137 -18.18 -6.33 -12.79
N LYS A 138 -16.89 -6.38 -13.09
CA LYS A 138 -15.95 -7.33 -12.48
C LYS A 138 -15.69 -6.99 -11.02
N ILE A 139 -15.61 -5.70 -10.67
CA ILE A 139 -15.42 -5.26 -9.29
C ILE A 139 -16.55 -5.78 -8.40
N VAL A 140 -17.81 -5.62 -8.83
CA VAL A 140 -18.97 -6.01 -8.04
C VAL A 140 -19.01 -7.52 -7.84
N ASP A 141 -18.74 -8.30 -8.89
CA ASP A 141 -18.72 -9.78 -8.82
C ASP A 141 -17.58 -10.27 -7.92
N ASP A 142 -16.37 -9.77 -8.10
CA ASP A 142 -15.22 -10.13 -7.26
C ASP A 142 -15.41 -9.69 -5.81
N TRP A 143 -16.07 -8.55 -5.56
CA TRP A 143 -16.37 -8.08 -4.21
C TRP A 143 -17.36 -8.98 -3.50
N ASP A 144 -18.41 -9.45 -4.18
CA ASP A 144 -19.37 -10.40 -3.61
C ASP A 144 -18.69 -11.74 -3.29
N VAL A 145 -17.87 -12.26 -4.20
CA VAL A 145 -17.07 -13.48 -3.98
C VAL A 145 -16.10 -13.31 -2.81
N TRP A 146 -15.37 -12.20 -2.76
CA TRP A 146 -14.44 -11.90 -1.68
C TRP A 146 -15.15 -11.74 -0.33
N SER A 147 -16.28 -11.03 -0.30
CA SER A 147 -17.07 -10.82 0.91
C SER A 147 -17.63 -12.13 1.47
N LYS A 148 -18.11 -13.02 0.60
CA LYS A 148 -18.55 -14.38 0.97
C LYS A 148 -17.37 -15.22 1.47
N TRP A 149 -16.22 -15.14 0.80
CA TRP A 149 -15.01 -15.84 1.23
C TRP A 149 -14.53 -15.37 2.61
N ILE A 150 -14.53 -14.06 2.88
CA ILE A 150 -14.13 -13.53 4.20
C ILE A 150 -15.04 -14.02 5.32
N LYS A 151 -16.33 -14.17 5.04
CA LYS A 151 -17.31 -14.65 6.01
C LYS A 151 -17.28 -16.18 6.18
N SER A 152 -16.58 -16.90 5.31
CA SER A 152 -16.47 -18.36 5.40
C SER A 152 -15.47 -18.80 6.48
N GLU A 153 -15.74 -19.96 7.11
CA GLU A 153 -14.89 -20.55 8.15
C GLU A 153 -13.44 -20.86 7.70
N ALA A 154 -13.14 -20.74 6.39
CA ALA A 154 -11.81 -20.96 5.83
C ALA A 154 -10.74 -19.99 6.39
N ILE A 155 -11.13 -18.81 6.87
CA ILE A 155 -10.19 -17.84 7.48
C ILE A 155 -9.67 -18.32 8.84
N ALA A 156 -10.48 -19.05 9.61
CA ALA A 156 -10.06 -19.58 10.92
C ALA A 156 -8.87 -20.57 10.82
N LYS A 157 -8.71 -21.23 9.67
CA LYS A 157 -7.55 -22.09 9.37
C LYS A 157 -6.29 -21.32 8.95
N ILE A 158 -6.43 -20.13 8.35
CA ILE A 158 -5.28 -19.33 7.87
C ILE A 158 -4.68 -18.47 8.99
N LEU A 159 -5.48 -18.08 9.98
CA LEU A 159 -5.00 -17.35 11.17
C LEU A 159 -4.34 -18.24 12.22
N ASN A 160 -4.62 -19.55 12.21
CA ASN A 160 -4.03 -20.55 13.11
C ASN A 160 -2.82 -21.30 12.51
N CYS A 161 -2.25 -20.82 11.39
CA CYS A 161 -1.16 -21.50 10.68
C CYS A 161 0.02 -20.57 10.33
#